data_AF-A0A538CBE6-F1
#
_entry.id   AF-A0A538CBE6-F1
#
_cell.length_a   1.000
_cell.length_b   1.000
_cell.length_c   1.000
_cell.angle_alpha   90.00
_cell.angle_beta   90.00
_cell.angle_gamma   90.00
#
_symmetry.space_group_name_H-M   'P 1'
#
loop_
_entity.id
_entity.type
_entity.pdbx_description
1 polymer ?
#
loop_
_entity_poly.entity_id
_entity_poly.type
_entity_poly.pdbx_seq_one_letter_code
_entity_poly.pdbx_strand_id
1 'polypeptide(L)'
;QVRGFFEHAREALGADVELTAHFHNTRGQGLANVFAALESGCESFESSFGELGGCPVPAGATGNIATEDLVSMLHEMGVDTGIDLEALLAATHDVASVLGRPLGSHTLVAGPVEWHRD
;
A
#
# COMPACT_ATOMS: atom_id res chain seq x y z
N GLN A 1 6.16 -13.07 -11.60
CA GLN A 1 4.96 -12.51 -12.24
C GLN A 1 5.05 -10.99 -12.30
N VAL A 2 4.97 -10.29 -11.15
CA VAL A 2 4.95 -8.81 -11.11
C VAL A 2 6.17 -8.17 -11.75
N ARG A 3 7.39 -8.58 -11.37
CA ARG A 3 8.63 -8.04 -11.97
C ARG A 3 8.63 -8.11 -13.50
N GLY A 4 8.45 -9.32 -14.03
CA GLY A 4 8.39 -9.54 -15.47
C GLY A 4 7.26 -8.78 -16.18
N PHE A 5 6.14 -8.49 -15.51
CA PHE A 5 5.10 -7.63 -16.07
C PHE A 5 5.59 -6.18 -16.19
N PHE A 6 6.17 -5.60 -15.14
CA PHE A 6 6.64 -4.21 -15.16
C PHE A 6 7.85 -4.02 -16.08
N GLU A 7 8.77 -4.97 -16.11
CA GLU A 7 9.90 -4.99 -17.05
C GLU A 7 9.38 -4.98 -18.50
N HIS A 8 8.44 -5.88 -18.83
CA HIS A 8 7.89 -5.96 -20.18
C HIS A 8 7.04 -4.73 -20.54
N ALA A 9 6.25 -4.20 -19.59
CA ALA A 9 5.46 -3.00 -19.81
C ALA A 9 6.36 -1.79 -20.08
N ARG A 10 7.48 -1.66 -19.36
CA ARG A 10 8.47 -0.59 -19.56
C ARG A 10 9.13 -0.69 -20.92
N GLU A 11 9.50 -1.89 -21.36
CA GLU A 11 10.05 -2.14 -22.70
C GLU A 11 9.05 -1.78 -23.81
N ALA A 12 7.78 -2.15 -23.63
CA ALA A 12 6.75 -1.97 -24.65
C ALA A 12 6.22 -0.52 -24.76
N LEU A 13 6.12 0.19 -23.64
CA LEU A 13 5.50 1.51 -23.56
C LEU A 13 6.52 2.65 -23.54
N GLY A 14 7.78 2.36 -23.25
CA GLY A 14 8.86 3.35 -23.13
C GLY A 14 8.97 3.97 -21.74
N ALA A 15 10.05 4.72 -21.53
CA ALA A 15 10.37 5.33 -20.24
C ALA A 15 9.49 6.55 -19.89
N ASP A 16 8.98 7.25 -20.90
CA ASP A 16 8.19 8.48 -20.71
C ASP A 16 6.76 8.23 -20.22
N VAL A 17 6.29 6.97 -20.26
CA VAL A 17 4.98 6.59 -19.75
C VAL A 17 5.09 6.25 -18.27
N GLU A 18 4.36 6.98 -17.41
CA GLU A 18 4.24 6.61 -16.01
C GLU A 18 3.46 5.29 -15.87
N LEU A 19 3.99 4.35 -15.10
CA LEU A 19 3.33 3.09 -14.78
C LEU A 19 2.87 3.13 -13.32
N THR A 20 1.56 3.02 -13.10
CA THR A 20 0.95 2.99 -11.77
C THR A 20 0.53 1.58 -11.41
N ALA A 21 0.97 1.10 -10.24
CA ALA A 21 0.59 -0.21 -9.71
C ALA A 21 -0.64 -0.11 -8.81
N HIS A 22 -1.64 -0.94 -9.09
CA HIS A 22 -2.83 -1.10 -8.25
C HIS A 22 -2.92 -2.55 -7.78
N PHE A 23 -2.69 -2.78 -6.49
CA PHE A 23 -2.71 -4.12 -5.90
C PHE A 23 -3.80 -4.28 -4.85
N HIS A 24 -4.48 -5.41 -4.92
CA HIS A 24 -5.34 -5.89 -3.86
C HIS A 24 -4.54 -6.77 -2.88
N ASN A 25 -4.93 -6.74 -1.61
CA ASN A 25 -4.36 -7.57 -0.56
C ASN A 25 -5.21 -8.81 -0.22
N THR A 26 -6.18 -9.17 -1.07
CA THR A 26 -7.13 -10.28 -0.85
C THR A 26 -6.50 -11.63 -0.45
N ARG A 27 -5.24 -11.86 -0.82
CA ARG A 27 -4.47 -13.08 -0.50
C ARG A 27 -3.20 -12.81 0.32
N GLY A 28 -3.08 -11.63 0.95
CA GLY A 28 -1.91 -11.24 1.74
C GLY A 28 -0.64 -11.03 0.92
N GLN A 29 -0.77 -10.69 -0.36
CA GLN A 29 0.34 -10.55 -1.31
C GLN A 29 0.56 -9.10 -1.76
N GLY A 30 -0.24 -8.15 -1.28
CA GLY A 30 -0.28 -6.79 -1.79
C GLY A 30 1.06 -6.06 -1.67
N LEU A 31 1.61 -5.99 -0.45
CA LEU A 31 2.90 -5.32 -0.21
C LEU A 31 4.10 -6.05 -0.85
N ALA A 32 4.05 -7.39 -0.92
CA ALA A 32 5.07 -8.15 -1.64
C ALA A 32 5.05 -7.83 -3.15
N ASN A 33 3.87 -7.59 -3.73
CA ASN A 33 3.73 -7.16 -5.11
C ASN A 33 4.18 -5.70 -5.30
N VAL A 34 3.91 -4.81 -4.34
CA VAL A 34 4.47 -3.44 -4.33
C VAL A 34 5.99 -3.50 -4.38
N PHE A 35 6.62 -4.24 -3.47
CA PHE A 35 8.06 -4.39 -3.42
C PHE A 35 8.64 -4.89 -4.75
N ALA A 36 8.02 -5.93 -5.32
CA ALA A 36 8.42 -6.47 -6.62
C ALA A 36 8.27 -5.45 -7.77
N ALA A 37 7.22 -4.63 -7.77
CA ALA A 37 7.03 -3.58 -8.77
C ALA A 37 8.02 -2.43 -8.59
N LEU A 38 8.28 -2.02 -7.35
CA LEU A 38 9.26 -0.99 -6.99
C LEU A 38 10.66 -1.36 -7.49
N GLU A 39 11.10 -2.59 -7.24
CA GLU A 39 12.41 -3.07 -7.72
C GLU A 39 12.50 -3.19 -9.24
N SER A 40 11.36 -3.20 -9.95
CA SER A 40 11.29 -3.15 -11.40
C SER A 40 11.10 -1.71 -11.94
N GLY A 41 11.26 -0.69 -11.09
CA GLY A 41 11.22 0.72 -11.48
C GLY A 41 9.83 1.33 -11.57
N CYS A 42 8.83 0.75 -10.91
CA CYS A 42 7.54 1.40 -10.69
C CYS A 42 7.64 2.35 -9.49
N GLU A 43 7.22 3.61 -9.67
CA GLU A 43 7.32 4.66 -8.64
C GLU A 43 5.94 5.22 -8.24
N SER A 44 4.86 4.75 -8.88
CA SER A 44 3.49 5.23 -8.68
C SER A 44 2.61 4.07 -8.21
N PHE A 45 1.93 4.23 -7.08
CA PHE A 45 1.14 3.18 -6.44
C PHE A 45 -0.23 3.70 -5.99
N GLU A 46 -1.28 2.91 -6.23
CA GLU A 46 -2.61 3.16 -5.69
C GLU A 46 -2.86 2.30 -4.45
N SER A 47 -3.57 2.88 -3.48
CA SER A 47 -3.93 2.24 -2.22
C SER A 47 -5.24 2.83 -1.69
N SER A 48 -5.71 2.33 -0.53
CA SER A 48 -6.88 2.89 0.14
C SER A 48 -6.71 2.88 1.65
N PHE A 49 -7.26 3.87 2.33
CA PHE A 49 -7.28 3.94 3.80
C PHE A 49 -7.73 2.61 4.39
N GLY A 50 -6.93 2.01 5.26
CA GLY A 50 -7.33 0.85 6.04
C GLY A 50 -7.92 -0.33 5.25
N GLU A 51 -7.40 -0.58 4.05
CA GLU A 51 -7.86 -1.63 3.11
C GLU A 51 -9.31 -1.47 2.60
N LEU A 52 -9.84 -0.24 2.57
CA LEU A 52 -11.14 0.01 1.95
C LEU A 52 -11.17 -0.40 0.47
N GLY A 53 -12.36 -0.76 -0.04
CA GLY A 53 -12.57 -1.19 -1.43
C GLY A 53 -12.68 -2.70 -1.66
N GLY A 54 -12.93 -3.49 -0.61
CA GLY A 54 -13.17 -4.94 -0.73
C GLY A 54 -14.37 -5.32 -1.60
N CYS A 55 -14.29 -6.49 -2.24
CA CYS A 55 -15.36 -7.01 -3.07
C CYS A 55 -16.58 -7.36 -2.20
N PRO A 56 -17.83 -7.01 -2.60
CA PRO A 56 -19.02 -7.45 -1.89
C PRO A 56 -19.16 -8.98 -1.82
N VAL A 57 -18.44 -9.75 -2.64
CA VAL A 57 -18.44 -11.23 -2.64
C VAL A 57 -17.05 -11.81 -3.01
N PRO A 58 -16.46 -12.72 -2.23
CA PRO A 58 -16.91 -13.26 -0.95
C PRO A 58 -16.74 -12.24 0.19
N ALA A 59 -17.74 -12.20 1.08
CA ALA A 59 -17.73 -11.33 2.24
C ALA A 59 -16.47 -11.57 3.09
N GLY A 60 -15.73 -10.51 3.39
CA GLY A 60 -14.49 -10.56 4.17
C GLY A 60 -13.20 -10.68 3.36
N ALA A 61 -13.27 -10.78 2.03
CA ALA A 61 -12.09 -10.59 1.19
C ALA A 61 -11.58 -9.15 1.33
N THR A 62 -10.34 -8.99 1.79
CA THR A 62 -9.67 -7.68 1.84
C THR A 62 -9.56 -7.10 0.43
N GLY A 63 -9.62 -5.78 0.33
CA GLY A 63 -9.65 -5.03 -0.91
C GLY A 63 -8.27 -4.59 -1.34
N ASN A 64 -8.13 -3.28 -1.49
CA ASN A 64 -6.87 -2.61 -1.78
C ASN A 64 -5.84 -2.87 -0.67
N ILE A 65 -4.56 -2.65 -0.98
CA ILE A 65 -3.56 -2.44 0.06
C ILE A 65 -3.91 -1.21 0.91
N ALA A 66 -3.64 -1.30 2.21
CA ALA A 66 -3.75 -0.18 3.13
C ALA A 66 -2.70 0.89 2.80
N THR A 67 -3.12 2.15 2.70
CA THR A 67 -2.20 3.28 2.47
C THR A 67 -1.19 3.40 3.62
N GLU A 68 -1.62 3.14 4.85
CA GLU A 68 -0.80 3.22 6.05
C GLU A 68 0.31 2.16 6.02
N ASP A 69 -0.03 0.93 5.66
CA ASP A 69 0.91 -0.18 5.60
C ASP A 69 1.90 0.01 4.44
N LEU A 70 1.43 0.57 3.31
CA LEU A 70 2.29 0.94 2.18
C LEU A 70 3.29 2.03 2.57
N VAL A 71 2.81 3.15 3.13
CA VAL A 71 3.66 4.29 3.52
C VAL A 71 4.64 3.86 4.60
N SER A 72 4.19 3.13 5.61
CA SER A 72 5.06 2.58 6.64
C SER A 72 6.16 1.70 6.06
N MET A 73 5.83 0.74 5.19
CA MET A 73 6.85 -0.11 4.55
C MET A 73 7.86 0.71 3.73
N LEU A 74 7.38 1.67 2.92
CA LEU A 74 8.24 2.51 2.10
C LEU A 74 9.17 3.39 2.94
N HIS A 75 8.67 4.00 4.02
CA HIS A 75 9.48 4.77 4.96
C HIS A 75 10.55 3.91 5.63
N GLU A 76 10.20 2.70 6.08
CA GLU A 76 11.14 1.74 6.66
C GLU A 76 12.21 1.27 5.68
N MET A 77 11.88 1.25 4.38
CA MET A 77 12.84 1.00 3.31
C MET A 77 13.69 2.22 2.93
N GLY A 78 13.44 3.39 3.54
CA GLY A 78 14.12 4.65 3.22
C GLY A 78 13.62 5.33 1.94
N VAL A 79 12.43 4.98 1.45
CA VAL A 79 11.80 5.61 0.29
C VAL A 79 10.98 6.82 0.75
N ASP A 80 11.30 7.99 0.19
CA ASP A 80 10.52 9.20 0.44
C ASP A 80 9.21 9.18 -0.36
N THR A 81 8.10 9.26 0.36
CA THR A 81 6.75 9.30 -0.22
C THR A 81 6.15 10.71 -0.20
N GLY A 82 6.77 11.66 0.52
CA GLY A 82 6.19 12.98 0.80
C GLY A 82 4.95 12.96 1.70
N ILE A 83 4.60 11.80 2.29
CA ILE A 83 3.44 11.63 3.16
C ILE A 83 3.88 11.60 4.62
N ASP A 84 3.21 12.36 5.48
CA ASP A 84 3.34 12.28 6.94
C ASP A 84 2.53 11.08 7.46
N LEU A 85 3.23 10.07 7.99
CA LEU A 85 2.61 8.84 8.48
C LEU A 85 1.72 9.07 9.69
N GLU A 86 2.08 9.97 10.61
CA GLU A 86 1.27 10.28 11.80
C GLU A 86 -0.03 10.97 11.39
N ALA A 87 0.05 11.96 10.50
CA ALA A 87 -1.12 12.64 9.97
C ALA A 87 -2.02 11.67 9.19
N LEU A 88 -1.43 10.73 8.45
CA LEU A 88 -2.15 9.67 7.75
C LEU A 88 -2.91 8.78 8.74
N LEU A 89 -2.25 8.27 9.78
CA LEU A 89 -2.88 7.42 10.80
C LEU A 89 -4.03 8.14 11.51
N ALA A 90 -3.87 9.42 11.84
CA ALA A 90 -4.93 10.24 12.42
C ALA A 90 -6.15 10.33 11.49
N ALA A 91 -5.93 10.61 10.20
CA ALA A 91 -7.01 10.65 9.21
C ALA A 91 -7.70 9.29 9.05
N THR A 92 -6.95 8.19 9.09
CA THR A 92 -7.51 6.83 9.01
C THR A 92 -8.37 6.48 10.23
N HIS A 93 -7.98 6.93 11.43
CA HIS A 93 -8.82 6.78 12.63
C HIS A 93 -10.15 7.52 12.49
N ASP A 94 -10.15 8.74 11.93
CA ASP A 94 -11.39 9.48 11.65
C ASP A 94 -12.28 8.73 10.65
N VAL A 95 -11.69 8.13 9.62
CA VAL A 95 -12.42 7.29 8.65
C VAL A 95 -13.05 6.07 9.34
N ALA A 96 -12.31 5.37 10.20
CA ALA A 96 -12.83 4.24 10.97
C ALA A 96 -14.00 4.65 11.87
N SER A 97 -13.90 5.83 12.51
CA SER A 97 -14.95 6.43 13.34
C SER A 97 -16.22 6.71 12.53
N VAL A 98 -16.08 7.36 11.36
CA VAL A 98 -17.21 7.67 10.47
C VAL A 98 -17.92 6.40 9.98
N LEU A 99 -17.16 5.36 9.64
CA LEU A 99 -17.71 4.10 9.16
C LEU A 99 -18.27 3.21 10.28
N GLY A 100 -17.96 3.50 11.55
CA GLY A 100 -18.42 2.73 12.70
C GLY A 100 -17.92 1.29 12.71
N ARG A 101 -16.76 1.01 12.10
CA ARG A 101 -16.17 -0.34 12.01
C ARG A 101 -14.64 -0.28 12.03
N PRO A 102 -13.95 -1.33 12.53
CA PRO A 102 -12.50 -1.44 12.39
C PRO A 102 -12.09 -1.54 10.92
N LEU A 103 -10.88 -1.06 10.64
CA LEU A 103 -10.23 -1.14 9.33
C LEU A 103 -9.10 -2.17 9.32
N GLY A 104 -8.67 -2.61 8.14
CA GLY A 104 -7.75 -3.73 7.94
C GLY A 104 -6.26 -3.40 8.05
N SER A 105 -5.89 -2.12 8.12
CA SER A 105 -4.48 -1.72 8.19
C SER A 105 -3.79 -2.29 9.43
N HIS A 106 -2.64 -2.93 9.21
CA HIS A 106 -1.78 -3.42 10.27
C HIS A 106 -1.11 -2.27 11.03
N THR A 107 -0.61 -1.26 10.32
CA THR A 107 0.06 -0.09 10.91
C THR A 107 -0.91 0.76 11.73
N LEU A 108 -2.18 0.87 11.32
CA LEU A 108 -3.21 1.54 12.13
C LEU A 108 -3.40 0.88 13.50
N VAL A 109 -3.29 -0.45 13.55
CA VAL A 109 -3.50 -1.23 14.78
C VAL A 109 -2.23 -1.27 15.63
N ALA A 110 -1.07 -1.41 15.00
CA ALA A 110 0.21 -1.58 15.69
C ALA A 110 0.91 -0.26 16.04
N GLY A 111 0.61 0.81 15.32
CA GLY A 111 1.38 2.05 15.32
C GLY A 111 2.59 1.99 14.37
N PRO A 112 3.33 3.11 14.23
CA PRO A 112 4.60 3.16 13.51
C PRO A 112 5.68 2.32 14.19
N VAL A 113 6.73 1.99 13.44
CA VAL A 113 7.89 1.27 13.99
C VAL A 113 8.76 2.24 14.80
N GLU A 114 8.95 1.95 16.09
CA GLU A 114 9.90 2.68 16.93
C GLU A 114 11.22 1.91 17.04
N TRP A 115 12.24 2.39 16.34
CA TRP A 115 13.59 1.84 16.48
C TRP A 115 14.29 2.42 17.71
N HIS A 116 14.42 1.60 18.75
CA HIS A 116 15.37 1.89 19.83
C HIS A 116 16.73 1.33 19.43
N ARG A 117 17.71 2.21 19.24
CA ARG A 117 19.11 1.80 19.14
C ARG A 117 19.67 1.72 20.57
N ASP A 118 19.97 0.52 21.02
CA ASP A 118 20.83 0.28 22.18
C ASP A 118 22.27 0.75 21.91
#